data_AF-A0A2V7EGK9-F1
#
_entry.id   AF-A0A2V7EGK9-F1
#
_cell.length_a   1.000
_cell.length_b   1.000
_cell.length_c   1.000
_cell.angle_alpha   90.00
_cell.angle_beta   90.00
_cell.angle_gamma   90.00
#
_symmetry.space_group_name_H-M   'P 1'
#
loop_
_entity.id
_entity.type
_entity.pdbx_description
1 polymer ?
#
loop_
_entity_poly.entity_id
_entity_poly.type
_entity_poly.pdbx_seq_one_letter_code
_entity_poly.pdbx_strand_id
1 'polypeptide(L)'
;MYRSVLVSFVLVATAATAATACKGSARSASAASTNSAASSRVAGTAAQSANTSDTSGTPAGPIATTQRPAPGSAASTTGAGVTPASASTPGPAASPNPNRVPNEMGRIMVLEYHLITDHNADYARERGQFRKDLELLYDRGYRPVNMSDVLDKKLDLPRGISPVVFVFDDASPEQFRYIENNGKLEIDPTSGIGIWLDFRKTHPDWNNKAVFCLLSGANAGHNFFGDRGIQGQKSQWRFQKVKWLANNGFELCDHTLWHAQLNKYPDAFVQEQIARNALAIDSAVPGYRIRAMALPQGLWPKNRALASHGSWTNPKTGKTVTYSWPVVFEVAGGPMRSPYDPGFNPGATPRIQVIGNAIEANMNRLEQSGNMYISDGNPSVVARPPAHAVAAKH
;
A
#
# COMPACT_ATOMS: atom_id res chain seq x y z
N MET A 1 56.16 0.70 -32.73
CA MET A 1 56.94 0.27 -31.56
C MET A 1 55.97 -0.15 -30.47
N TYR A 2 56.09 -1.43 -30.05
CA TYR A 2 55.59 -2.11 -28.84
C TYR A 2 54.14 -1.92 -28.36
N ARG A 3 53.37 -2.94 -27.98
CA ARG A 3 53.32 -4.40 -28.22
C ARG A 3 52.02 -4.88 -27.53
N SER A 4 51.26 -5.74 -28.18
CA SER A 4 50.13 -6.50 -27.62
C SER A 4 50.55 -7.44 -26.48
N VAL A 5 49.63 -7.74 -25.55
CA VAL A 5 49.58 -9.03 -24.85
C VAL A 5 48.12 -9.46 -24.67
N LEU A 6 47.71 -10.47 -25.45
CA LEU A 6 46.64 -11.41 -25.13
C LEU A 6 47.16 -12.41 -24.09
N VAL A 7 46.31 -12.83 -23.16
CA VAL A 7 46.46 -14.15 -22.50
C VAL A 7 45.10 -14.83 -22.48
N SER A 8 44.99 -15.90 -23.26
CA SER A 8 43.99 -16.95 -23.15
C SER A 8 44.46 -17.99 -22.12
N PHE A 9 43.55 -18.57 -21.34
CA PHE A 9 43.75 -19.90 -20.79
C PHE A 9 42.49 -20.77 -20.94
N VAL A 10 42.79 -22.03 -21.20
CA VAL A 10 41.98 -23.08 -21.82
C VAL A 10 41.28 -23.93 -20.76
N LEU A 11 40.12 -24.47 -21.15
CA LEU A 11 39.34 -25.54 -20.52
C LEU A 11 40.19 -26.73 -20.03
N VAL A 12 39.83 -27.29 -18.87
CA VAL A 12 40.02 -28.72 -18.61
C VAL A 12 38.66 -29.31 -18.24
N ALA A 13 38.15 -30.15 -19.15
CA ALA A 13 37.06 -31.07 -18.90
C ALA A 13 37.66 -32.42 -18.49
N THR A 14 37.16 -33.01 -17.41
CA THR A 14 37.39 -34.42 -17.08
C THR A 14 36.04 -35.13 -17.00
N ALA A 15 35.79 -35.97 -17.99
CA ALA A 15 34.77 -37.01 -17.95
C ALA A 15 35.39 -38.27 -17.33
N ALA A 16 34.63 -38.95 -16.46
CA ALA A 16 34.91 -40.32 -16.06
C ALA A 16 33.63 -41.15 -16.15
N THR A 17 33.81 -42.33 -16.72
CA THR A 17 32.85 -43.27 -17.28
C THR A 17 32.18 -44.20 -16.26
N ALA A 18 31.07 -44.78 -16.72
CA ALA A 18 30.16 -45.75 -16.12
C ALA A 18 30.78 -47.01 -15.49
N ALA A 19 30.05 -47.61 -14.55
CA ALA A 19 30.00 -49.06 -14.35
C ALA A 19 28.60 -49.51 -13.86
N THR A 20 28.08 -50.51 -14.55
CA THR A 20 26.82 -51.23 -14.31
C THR A 20 27.13 -52.52 -13.54
N ALA A 21 26.28 -52.97 -12.59
CA ALA A 21 25.80 -54.37 -12.46
C ALA A 21 25.15 -54.73 -11.09
N CYS A 22 23.91 -55.23 -11.19
CA CYS A 22 23.30 -56.42 -10.58
C CYS A 22 23.35 -56.77 -9.07
N LYS A 23 22.10 -56.92 -8.55
CA LYS A 23 21.49 -58.02 -7.76
C LYS A 23 22.06 -58.41 -6.38
N GLY A 24 21.16 -58.41 -5.40
CA GLY A 24 21.27 -59.21 -4.16
C GLY A 24 20.06 -59.03 -3.24
N SER A 25 19.24 -60.06 -3.14
CA SER A 25 18.04 -60.19 -2.29
C SER A 25 18.42 -60.56 -0.86
N ALA A 26 17.73 -60.02 0.16
CA ALA A 26 17.51 -60.73 1.42
C ALA A 26 16.29 -60.16 2.19
N ARG A 27 15.45 -61.11 2.59
CA ARG A 27 14.23 -60.98 3.39
C ARG A 27 14.52 -60.54 4.82
N SER A 28 13.57 -59.87 5.48
CA SER A 28 13.03 -60.31 6.77
C SER A 28 11.74 -59.55 7.14
N ALA A 29 10.89 -60.25 7.87
CA ALA A 29 9.47 -60.01 8.03
C ALA A 29 9.11 -59.44 9.42
N SER A 30 7.79 -59.24 9.60
CA SER A 30 7.04 -59.10 10.86
C SER A 30 6.92 -57.65 11.38
N ALA A 31 5.77 -57.13 11.80
CA ALA A 31 4.53 -57.77 12.21
C ALA A 31 3.31 -56.90 11.84
N ALA A 32 2.21 -57.57 11.49
CA ALA A 32 0.86 -57.03 11.51
C ALA A 32 0.04 -57.83 12.54
N SER A 33 -0.85 -57.16 13.26
CA SER A 33 -2.07 -57.72 13.83
C SER A 33 -3.08 -56.57 13.99
N THR A 34 -4.05 -56.46 13.09
CA THR A 34 -5.39 -57.12 13.07
C THR A 34 -6.41 -56.42 13.95
N ASN A 35 -7.44 -55.85 13.32
CA ASN A 35 -8.86 -56.19 13.47
C ASN A 35 -9.70 -55.09 12.80
N SER A 36 -10.89 -55.29 12.25
CA SER A 36 -11.65 -56.43 11.75
C SER A 36 -13.00 -55.81 11.32
N ALA A 37 -13.65 -56.43 10.34
CA ALA A 37 -15.07 -56.30 9.98
C ALA A 37 -15.53 -54.96 9.36
N ALA A 38 -16.48 -54.90 8.44
CA ALA A 38 -17.12 -55.88 7.57
C ALA A 38 -17.98 -55.05 6.59
N SER A 39 -18.09 -55.54 5.36
CA SER A 39 -18.79 -54.90 4.24
C SER A 39 -20.30 -54.80 4.41
N SER A 40 -20.89 -53.75 3.84
CA SER A 40 -22.14 -53.87 3.08
C SER A 40 -22.05 -53.04 1.79
N ARG A 41 -22.38 -53.69 0.68
CA ARG A 41 -22.51 -53.12 -0.68
C ARG A 41 -23.84 -52.38 -0.79
N VAL A 42 -23.93 -51.38 -1.67
CA VAL A 42 -24.74 -51.41 -2.92
C VAL A 42 -24.44 -50.15 -3.76
N ALA A 43 -24.45 -50.38 -5.08
CA ALA A 43 -24.42 -49.48 -6.25
C ALA A 43 -24.97 -48.05 -6.02
N GLY A 44 -24.49 -46.99 -6.67
CA GLY A 44 -23.91 -46.86 -8.00
C GLY A 44 -24.70 -45.75 -8.72
N THR A 45 -24.02 -44.71 -9.20
CA THR A 45 -24.52 -43.83 -10.28
C THR A 45 -23.43 -42.91 -10.80
N ALA A 46 -23.19 -43.03 -12.10
CA ALA A 46 -22.70 -42.07 -13.09
C ALA A 46 -21.74 -40.94 -12.65
N ALA A 47 -20.53 -41.04 -13.18
CA ALA A 47 -19.71 -39.90 -13.56
C ALA A 47 -20.47 -39.02 -14.58
N GLN A 48 -20.41 -37.70 -14.41
CA GLN A 48 -20.60 -36.77 -15.50
C GLN A 48 -19.67 -35.56 -15.37
N SER A 49 -19.18 -35.18 -16.55
CA SER A 49 -18.04 -34.35 -16.84
C SER A 49 -18.17 -32.89 -16.44
N ALA A 50 -16.99 -32.29 -16.31
CA ALA A 50 -16.73 -30.87 -16.40
C ALA A 50 -17.53 -30.18 -17.52
N ASN A 51 -18.15 -29.06 -17.18
CA ASN A 51 -18.54 -28.04 -18.14
C ASN A 51 -17.86 -26.73 -17.75
N THR A 52 -16.87 -26.38 -18.56
CA THR A 52 -16.26 -25.06 -18.67
C THR A 52 -17.24 -24.13 -19.36
N SER A 53 -17.64 -23.05 -18.70
CA SER A 53 -18.39 -21.96 -19.33
C SER A 53 -17.42 -20.93 -19.87
N ASP A 54 -17.10 -21.11 -21.14
CA ASP A 54 -16.48 -20.15 -22.02
C ASP A 54 -17.56 -19.12 -22.42
N THR A 55 -17.37 -17.84 -22.10
CA THR A 55 -18.16 -16.74 -22.68
C THR A 55 -17.23 -15.86 -23.50
N SER A 56 -17.10 -16.27 -24.76
CA SER A 56 -16.57 -15.50 -25.86
C SER A 56 -17.56 -14.40 -26.24
N GLY A 57 -17.29 -13.18 -25.78
CA GLY A 57 -17.86 -11.94 -26.31
C GLY A 57 -16.92 -11.34 -27.36
N THR A 58 -17.40 -11.26 -28.59
CA THR A 58 -16.75 -10.79 -29.82
C THR A 58 -16.02 -9.43 -29.68
N PRO A 59 -14.86 -9.23 -30.32
CA PRO A 59 -14.15 -7.94 -30.32
C PRO A 59 -14.81 -6.95 -31.29
N ALA A 60 -15.27 -5.81 -30.78
CA ALA A 60 -15.58 -4.65 -31.61
C ALA A 60 -14.27 -4.03 -32.10
N GLY A 61 -14.13 -3.91 -33.42
CA GLY A 61 -12.94 -3.37 -34.08
C GLY A 61 -12.71 -1.87 -33.83
N PRO A 62 -11.54 -1.34 -34.22
CA PRO A 62 -11.15 0.03 -33.96
C PRO A 62 -11.95 0.99 -34.83
N ILE A 63 -12.66 1.93 -34.20
CA ILE A 63 -13.21 3.11 -34.88
C ILE A 63 -12.04 4.07 -35.12
N ALA A 64 -11.74 4.30 -36.40
CA ALA A 64 -10.82 5.32 -36.85
C ALA A 64 -11.48 6.71 -36.70
N THR A 65 -10.90 7.56 -35.86
CA THR A 65 -11.13 9.01 -35.90
C THR A 65 -9.85 9.69 -36.35
N THR A 66 -9.75 9.88 -37.66
CA THR A 66 -8.85 10.85 -38.27
C THR A 66 -9.36 12.25 -37.96
N GLN A 67 -8.67 13.00 -37.10
CA GLN A 67 -8.84 14.45 -37.04
C GLN A 67 -7.49 15.14 -37.21
N ARG A 68 -7.37 15.77 -38.38
CA ARG A 68 -6.29 16.61 -38.87
C ARG A 68 -6.17 17.88 -38.02
N PRO A 69 -4.96 18.36 -37.69
CA PRO A 69 -4.79 19.64 -37.01
C PRO A 69 -5.01 20.80 -37.99
N ALA A 70 -5.72 21.84 -37.54
CA ALA A 70 -5.82 23.11 -38.22
C ALA A 70 -4.56 23.97 -37.94
N PRO A 71 -4.07 24.76 -38.90
CA PRO A 71 -2.82 25.50 -38.79
C PRO A 71 -2.99 26.90 -38.17
N GLY A 72 -1.97 27.31 -37.41
CA GLY A 72 -1.45 28.67 -37.40
C GLY A 72 -2.19 29.72 -36.57
N SER A 73 -1.53 30.19 -35.51
CA SER A 73 -1.31 31.63 -35.38
C SER A 73 -0.04 31.90 -34.58
N ALA A 74 0.92 32.52 -35.25
CA ALA A 74 2.12 33.08 -34.66
C ALA A 74 1.73 34.35 -33.88
N ALA A 75 2.24 34.50 -32.66
CA ALA A 75 2.28 35.78 -31.99
C ALA A 75 3.59 35.94 -31.24
N SER A 76 4.37 36.89 -31.76
CA SER A 76 5.54 37.58 -31.28
C SER A 76 6.01 37.39 -29.84
N THR A 77 7.32 37.13 -29.77
CA THR A 77 8.23 37.49 -28.68
C THR A 77 8.20 39.00 -28.39
N THR A 78 7.85 39.37 -27.16
CA THR A 78 8.38 40.57 -26.50
C THR A 78 8.61 40.25 -25.03
N GLY A 79 9.86 40.42 -24.58
CA GLY A 79 10.26 40.17 -23.21
C GLY A 79 9.56 41.09 -22.22
N ALA A 80 9.17 40.50 -21.09
CA ALA A 80 8.85 41.22 -19.87
C ALA A 80 9.63 40.55 -18.73
N GLY A 81 10.27 41.39 -17.92
CA GLY A 81 11.31 41.02 -16.95
C GLY A 81 10.88 39.96 -15.93
N VAL A 82 11.85 39.14 -15.56
CA VAL A 82 11.77 38.22 -14.43
C VAL A 82 11.73 39.05 -13.15
N THR A 83 10.54 39.20 -12.57
CA THR A 83 10.39 39.67 -11.19
C THR A 83 10.83 38.55 -10.24
N PRO A 84 11.65 38.82 -9.21
CA PRO A 84 12.04 37.78 -8.25
C PRO A 84 10.79 37.24 -7.54
N ALA A 85 10.69 35.91 -7.46
CA ALA A 85 9.64 35.24 -6.70
C ALA A 85 9.70 35.67 -5.24
N SER A 86 8.65 36.36 -4.78
CA SER A 86 8.45 36.68 -3.36
C SER A 86 8.43 35.38 -2.56
N ALA A 87 9.30 35.28 -1.56
CA ALA A 87 9.23 34.25 -0.54
C ALA A 87 7.84 34.32 0.13
N SER A 88 7.04 33.28 -0.04
CA SER A 88 5.77 33.12 0.65
C SER A 88 6.04 32.89 2.14
N THR A 89 5.59 33.82 2.97
CA THR A 89 5.56 33.66 4.43
C THR A 89 4.82 32.38 4.80
N PRO A 90 5.35 31.52 5.70
CA PRO A 90 4.64 30.36 6.20
C PRO A 90 3.27 30.78 6.76
N GLY A 91 2.20 30.09 6.34
CA GLY A 91 0.88 30.28 6.94
C GLY A 91 0.91 30.04 8.45
N PRO A 92 0.08 30.72 9.24
CA PRO A 92 0.08 30.57 10.70
C PRO A 92 -0.23 29.12 11.08
N ALA A 93 0.51 28.59 12.06
CA ALA A 93 0.20 27.30 12.67
C ALA A 93 -1.23 27.31 13.21
N ALA A 94 -1.93 26.18 13.09
CA ALA A 94 -3.31 26.06 13.57
C ALA A 94 -3.42 26.49 15.04
N SER A 95 -4.22 27.52 15.29
CA SER A 95 -4.51 27.98 16.65
C SER A 95 -5.43 26.97 17.35
N PRO A 96 -5.25 26.71 18.66
CA PRO A 96 -6.10 25.79 19.41
C PRO A 96 -7.57 26.21 19.28
N ASN A 97 -8.43 25.30 18.81
CA ASN A 97 -9.87 25.54 18.80
C ASN A 97 -10.43 25.22 20.20
N PRO A 98 -10.87 26.23 20.99
CA PRO A 98 -11.31 26.00 22.36
C PRO A 98 -12.57 25.11 22.45
N ASN A 99 -13.33 24.98 21.36
CA ASN A 99 -14.52 24.14 21.31
C ASN A 99 -14.20 22.64 21.11
N ARG A 100 -12.94 22.29 20.81
CA ARG A 100 -12.50 20.89 20.65
C ARG A 100 -11.93 20.39 21.97
N VAL A 101 -12.79 19.77 22.78
CA VAL A 101 -12.41 19.16 24.07
C VAL A 101 -11.45 17.98 23.82
N PRO A 102 -10.25 17.96 24.41
CA PRO A 102 -9.33 16.85 24.22
C PRO A 102 -9.91 15.49 24.63
N ASN A 103 -9.62 14.48 23.81
CA ASN A 103 -10.03 13.12 24.01
C ASN A 103 -9.03 12.21 23.30
N GLU A 104 -7.92 11.87 23.95
CA GLU A 104 -6.89 11.03 23.34
C GLU A 104 -7.23 9.53 23.45
N MET A 105 -8.38 9.18 24.05
CA MET A 105 -8.97 7.84 24.00
C MET A 105 -9.90 7.66 22.79
N GLY A 106 -10.19 8.75 22.06
CA GLY A 106 -11.12 8.74 20.93
C GLY A 106 -10.61 8.00 19.70
N ARG A 107 -11.45 7.93 18.67
CA ARG A 107 -11.17 7.20 17.44
C ARG A 107 -10.36 8.01 16.44
N ILE A 108 -9.52 7.31 15.69
CA ILE A 108 -8.66 7.86 14.64
C ILE A 108 -9.17 7.36 13.29
N MET A 109 -9.33 8.25 12.33
CA MET A 109 -9.67 7.83 10.96
C MET A 109 -8.44 7.28 10.25
N VAL A 110 -8.60 6.12 9.61
CA VAL A 110 -7.64 5.55 8.67
C VAL A 110 -8.30 5.53 7.30
N LEU A 111 -7.85 6.40 6.41
CA LEU A 111 -8.45 6.63 5.11
C LEU A 111 -7.76 5.79 4.04
N GLU A 112 -8.53 4.98 3.33
CA GLU A 112 -8.06 4.10 2.27
C GLU A 112 -8.35 4.71 0.90
N TYR A 113 -7.29 5.00 0.16
CA TYR A 113 -7.30 5.49 -1.21
C TYR A 113 -6.68 4.45 -2.16
N HIS A 114 -7.23 4.36 -3.37
CA HIS A 114 -6.68 3.55 -4.45
C HIS A 114 -6.24 4.46 -5.61
N LEU A 115 -7.12 4.84 -6.52
CA LEU A 115 -6.73 5.66 -7.69
C LEU A 115 -7.04 7.15 -7.46
N ILE A 116 -6.17 8.03 -7.98
CA ILE A 116 -6.38 9.48 -8.03
C ILE A 116 -6.49 9.94 -9.50
N THR A 117 -7.73 9.99 -10.02
CA THR A 117 -8.02 10.06 -11.46
C THR A 117 -8.82 11.31 -11.83
N ASP A 118 -9.29 11.42 -13.08
CA ASP A 118 -10.17 12.50 -13.54
C ASP A 118 -11.66 12.27 -13.27
N HIS A 119 -12.03 11.19 -12.58
CA HIS A 119 -13.43 10.89 -12.24
C HIS A 119 -13.54 10.07 -10.95
N ASN A 120 -14.72 10.08 -10.32
CA ASN A 120 -15.00 9.19 -9.20
C ASN A 120 -15.51 7.83 -9.70
N ALA A 121 -15.09 6.77 -9.02
CA ALA A 121 -15.61 5.40 -9.16
C ALA A 121 -15.39 4.67 -7.82
N ASP A 122 -15.79 3.39 -7.71
CA ASP A 122 -15.68 2.63 -6.46
C ASP A 122 -14.27 2.61 -5.85
N TYR A 123 -13.22 2.69 -6.68
CA TYR A 123 -11.82 2.76 -6.25
C TYR A 123 -11.07 3.96 -6.84
N ALA A 124 -11.80 4.93 -7.40
CA ALA A 124 -11.19 6.12 -7.98
C ALA A 124 -11.72 7.38 -7.28
N ARG A 125 -10.79 8.21 -6.85
CA ARG A 125 -11.06 9.55 -6.34
C ARG A 125 -10.65 10.57 -7.39
N GLU A 126 -11.58 11.42 -7.79
CA GLU A 126 -11.30 12.51 -8.71
C GLU A 126 -10.29 13.49 -8.09
N ARG A 127 -9.35 14.03 -8.90
CA ARG A 127 -8.25 14.89 -8.44
C ARG A 127 -8.71 16.15 -7.71
N GLY A 128 -9.72 16.84 -8.21
CA GLY A 128 -10.36 17.98 -7.56
C GLY A 128 -11.03 17.58 -6.26
N GLN A 129 -11.67 16.42 -6.21
CA GLN A 129 -12.24 15.88 -5.00
C GLN A 129 -11.17 15.50 -3.97
N PHE A 130 -10.03 14.95 -4.39
CA PHE A 130 -8.91 14.69 -3.48
C PHE A 130 -8.37 16.00 -2.87
N ARG A 131 -8.27 17.09 -3.64
CA ARG A 131 -7.94 18.42 -3.08
C ARG A 131 -8.94 18.86 -2.02
N LYS A 132 -10.24 18.74 -2.30
CA LYS A 132 -11.31 19.06 -1.34
C LYS A 132 -11.25 18.19 -0.09
N ASP A 133 -10.82 16.93 -0.20
CA ASP A 133 -10.64 16.06 0.97
C ASP A 133 -9.51 16.56 1.88
N LEU A 134 -8.39 17.00 1.29
CA LEU A 134 -7.28 17.60 2.04
C LEU A 134 -7.72 18.90 2.74
N GLU A 135 -8.43 19.78 2.02
CA GLU A 135 -8.99 21.03 2.54
C GLU A 135 -9.98 20.76 3.69
N LEU A 136 -10.96 19.86 3.48
CA LEU A 136 -11.96 19.51 4.49
C LEU A 136 -11.31 18.98 5.78
N LEU A 137 -10.33 18.09 5.66
CA LEU A 137 -9.59 17.58 6.81
C LEU A 137 -8.82 18.70 7.51
N TYR A 138 -8.12 19.54 6.74
CA TYR A 138 -7.34 20.64 7.28
C TYR A 138 -8.20 21.63 8.08
N ASP A 139 -9.31 22.08 7.47
CA ASP A 139 -10.23 23.08 8.03
C ASP A 139 -10.94 22.58 9.28
N ARG A 140 -11.22 21.28 9.36
CA ARG A 140 -11.82 20.64 10.54
C ARG A 140 -10.80 20.16 11.56
N GLY A 141 -9.55 20.62 11.43
CA GLY A 141 -8.51 20.42 12.44
C GLY A 141 -7.92 19.01 12.46
N TYR A 142 -7.84 18.35 11.31
CA TYR A 142 -7.09 17.09 11.16
C TYR A 142 -5.71 17.32 10.58
N ARG A 143 -4.72 16.55 11.03
CA ARG A 143 -3.37 16.52 10.47
C ARG A 143 -2.92 15.10 10.17
N PRO A 144 -2.20 14.91 9.06
CA PRO A 144 -1.74 13.59 8.67
C PRO A 144 -0.70 13.07 9.66
N VAL A 145 -0.83 11.81 10.05
CA VAL A 145 0.17 11.07 10.83
C VAL A 145 0.50 9.74 10.17
N ASN A 146 1.71 9.23 10.37
CA ASN A 146 2.07 7.89 9.93
C ASN A 146 1.45 6.85 10.89
N MET A 147 1.25 5.62 10.42
CA MET A 147 0.75 4.56 11.29
C MET A 147 1.78 4.21 12.37
N SER A 148 3.08 4.29 12.04
CA SER A 148 4.17 4.19 13.01
C SER A 148 4.10 5.23 14.14
N ASP A 149 3.67 6.47 13.86
CA ASP A 149 3.48 7.50 14.90
C ASP A 149 2.36 7.09 15.87
N VAL A 150 1.26 6.54 15.34
CA VAL A 150 0.16 6.02 16.16
C VAL A 150 0.61 4.83 17.01
N LEU A 151 1.28 3.85 16.41
CA LEU A 151 1.76 2.65 17.09
C LEU A 151 2.69 2.98 18.26
N ASP A 152 3.61 3.92 18.02
CA ASP A 152 4.62 4.31 18.99
C ASP A 152 4.11 5.35 19.99
N LYS A 153 2.84 5.76 19.88
CA LYS A 153 2.22 6.81 20.69
C LYS A 153 2.97 8.14 20.60
N LYS A 154 3.52 8.43 19.42
CA LYS A 154 4.27 9.65 19.09
C LYS A 154 3.41 10.61 18.27
N LEU A 155 2.22 10.92 18.80
CA LEU A 155 1.28 11.84 18.19
C LEU A 155 1.58 13.26 18.70
N ASP A 156 2.64 13.87 18.17
CA ASP A 156 3.02 15.26 18.47
C ASP A 156 2.13 16.23 17.69
N LEU A 157 0.94 16.48 18.23
CA LEU A 157 -0.08 17.34 17.63
C LEU A 157 -0.44 18.47 18.60
N PRO A 158 -0.68 19.69 18.11
CA PRO A 158 -1.19 20.77 18.95
C PRO A 158 -2.52 20.42 19.61
N ARG A 159 -2.78 21.06 20.75
CA ARG A 159 -4.08 20.98 21.42
C ARG A 159 -5.21 21.25 20.44
N GLY A 160 -6.22 20.39 20.46
CA GLY A 160 -7.41 20.53 19.63
C GLY A 160 -7.21 20.08 18.19
N ILE A 161 -6.13 19.37 17.85
CA ILE A 161 -5.90 18.76 16.54
C ILE A 161 -6.14 17.24 16.61
N SER A 162 -6.68 16.68 15.54
CA SER A 162 -6.93 15.24 15.40
C SER A 162 -5.95 14.61 14.41
N PRO A 163 -5.41 13.41 14.70
CA PRO A 163 -4.67 12.64 13.72
C PRO A 163 -5.61 12.06 12.66
N VAL A 164 -5.11 11.94 11.44
CA VAL A 164 -5.69 11.13 10.37
C VAL A 164 -4.57 10.33 9.70
N VAL A 165 -4.77 9.03 9.49
CA VAL A 165 -3.82 8.18 8.77
C VAL A 165 -4.32 8.05 7.33
N PHE A 166 -3.49 8.44 6.36
CA PHE A 166 -3.74 8.16 4.95
C PHE A 166 -3.06 6.85 4.58
N VAL A 167 -3.78 5.96 3.89
CA VAL A 167 -3.26 4.71 3.35
C VAL A 167 -3.60 4.65 1.86
N PHE A 168 -2.58 4.50 1.03
CA PHE A 168 -2.70 4.36 -0.41
C PHE A 168 -2.31 2.93 -0.82
N ASP A 169 -3.24 2.19 -1.40
CA ASP A 169 -3.04 0.79 -1.80
C ASP A 169 -2.57 0.67 -3.27
N ASP A 170 -2.20 -0.53 -3.71
CA ASP A 170 -1.82 -0.91 -5.09
C ASP A 170 -0.52 -0.41 -5.71
N ALA A 171 -0.05 0.77 -5.33
CA ALA A 171 1.04 1.44 -6.02
C ALA A 171 0.79 1.80 -7.51
N SER A 172 -0.31 2.48 -7.85
CA SER A 172 -0.67 2.91 -9.22
C SER A 172 -0.07 4.26 -9.68
N PRO A 173 0.32 4.43 -10.98
CA PRO A 173 0.94 5.67 -11.48
C PRO A 173 0.19 6.96 -11.12
N GLU A 174 -1.14 6.90 -10.98
CA GLU A 174 -2.00 7.99 -10.56
C GLU A 174 -1.64 8.55 -9.18
N GLN A 175 -1.16 7.71 -8.25
CA GLN A 175 -0.72 8.15 -6.94
C GLN A 175 0.65 8.83 -7.00
N PHE A 176 1.61 8.28 -7.75
CA PHE A 176 2.96 8.85 -7.89
C PHE A 176 3.48 8.71 -9.31
N ARG A 177 3.48 9.81 -10.06
CA ARG A 177 3.98 9.88 -11.44
C ARG A 177 5.19 10.81 -11.55
N TYR A 178 6.15 10.44 -12.39
CA TYR A 178 7.18 11.38 -12.87
C TYR A 178 6.81 11.88 -14.26
N ILE A 179 7.15 13.15 -14.50
CA ILE A 179 7.33 13.74 -15.83
C ILE A 179 8.83 13.98 -16.05
N GLU A 180 9.28 13.87 -17.29
CA GLU A 180 10.68 14.08 -17.66
C GLU A 180 10.79 15.31 -18.54
N ASN A 181 11.48 16.34 -18.04
CA ASN A 181 11.70 17.60 -18.73
C ASN A 181 13.21 17.77 -18.94
N ASN A 182 13.68 17.71 -20.18
CA ASN A 182 15.11 17.84 -20.53
C ASN A 182 16.04 16.92 -19.73
N GLY A 183 15.62 15.66 -19.52
CA GLY A 183 16.39 14.66 -18.77
C GLY A 183 16.32 14.81 -17.24
N LYS A 184 15.58 15.79 -16.71
CA LYS A 184 15.30 15.93 -15.29
C LYS A 184 13.93 15.32 -14.96
N LEU A 185 13.88 14.48 -13.94
CA LEU A 185 12.63 13.95 -13.41
C LEU A 185 12.00 14.92 -12.42
N GLU A 186 10.71 15.18 -12.62
CA GLU A 186 9.89 15.99 -11.73
C GLU A 186 8.63 15.22 -11.37
N ILE A 187 8.15 15.40 -10.15
CA ILE A 187 6.88 14.79 -9.73
C ILE A 187 5.76 15.48 -10.50
N ASP A 188 4.90 14.69 -11.14
CA ASP A 188 3.75 15.21 -11.86
C ASP A 188 2.79 15.90 -10.86
N PRO A 189 2.51 17.20 -11.02
CA PRO A 189 1.63 17.95 -10.12
C PRO A 189 0.17 17.46 -10.12
N THR A 190 -0.22 16.63 -11.09
CA THR A 190 -1.56 16.03 -11.19
C THR A 190 -1.64 14.63 -10.57
N SER A 191 -0.52 14.04 -10.15
CA SER A 191 -0.51 12.79 -9.37
C SER A 191 -0.93 13.04 -7.92
N GLY A 192 -1.33 11.99 -7.19
CA GLY A 192 -1.68 12.09 -5.77
C GLY A 192 -0.59 12.76 -4.93
N ILE A 193 0.68 12.35 -5.08
CA ILE A 193 1.83 12.99 -4.42
C ILE A 193 2.03 14.43 -4.92
N GLY A 194 1.84 14.70 -6.21
CA GLY A 194 1.93 16.06 -6.75
C GLY A 194 0.93 17.00 -6.09
N ILE A 195 -0.33 16.56 -5.98
CA ILE A 195 -1.41 17.30 -5.31
C ILE A 195 -1.11 17.48 -3.82
N TRP A 196 -0.64 16.42 -3.15
CA TRP A 196 -0.24 16.48 -1.74
C TRP A 196 0.86 17.53 -1.51
N LEU A 197 1.91 17.51 -2.31
CA LEU A 197 3.03 18.45 -2.20
C LEU A 197 2.63 19.88 -2.52
N ASP A 198 1.70 20.08 -3.45
CA ASP A 198 1.17 21.40 -3.76
C ASP A 198 0.37 21.96 -2.58
N PHE A 199 -0.51 21.15 -1.99
CA PHE A 199 -1.28 21.51 -0.80
C PHE A 199 -0.38 21.95 0.36
N ARG A 200 0.76 21.27 0.56
CA ARG A 200 1.73 21.64 1.60
C ARG A 200 2.37 23.00 1.45
N LYS A 201 2.50 23.53 0.23
CA LYS A 201 3.17 24.83 0.02
C LYS A 201 2.45 25.96 0.77
N THR A 202 1.14 25.86 0.88
CA THR A 202 0.29 26.84 1.59
C THR A 202 -0.13 26.36 2.99
N HIS A 203 0.14 25.11 3.35
CA HIS A 203 -0.19 24.49 4.64
C HIS A 203 1.06 23.84 5.26
N PRO A 204 1.99 24.64 5.82
CA PRO A 204 3.30 24.14 6.24
C PRO A 204 3.24 23.06 7.35
N ASP A 205 2.17 23.05 8.14
CA ASP A 205 1.88 22.07 9.19
C ASP A 205 1.22 20.77 8.67
N TRP A 206 0.90 20.69 7.37
CA TRP A 206 0.47 19.45 6.72
C TRP A 206 1.67 18.56 6.40
N ASN A 207 2.24 17.83 7.35
CA ASN A 207 3.48 17.06 7.10
C ASN A 207 3.33 15.94 6.04
N ASN A 208 4.43 15.55 5.38
CA ASN A 208 4.47 14.38 4.49
C ASN A 208 4.34 13.07 5.29
N LYS A 209 3.11 12.73 5.68
CA LYS A 209 2.80 11.55 6.48
C LYS A 209 1.63 10.81 5.86
N ALA A 210 1.91 9.67 5.27
CA ALA A 210 0.95 8.74 4.69
C ALA A 210 1.63 7.39 4.53
N VAL A 211 0.85 6.33 4.54
CA VAL A 211 1.31 4.96 4.33
C VAL A 211 1.01 4.57 2.88
N PHE A 212 2.01 4.05 2.17
CA PHE A 212 1.83 3.46 0.85
C PHE A 212 1.99 1.95 0.96
N CYS A 213 0.90 1.20 0.75
CA CYS A 213 0.89 -0.26 0.71
C CYS A 213 1.07 -0.71 -0.73
N LEU A 214 2.25 -1.27 -1.01
CA LEU A 214 2.77 -1.26 -2.37
C LEU A 214 2.82 -2.66 -2.99
N LEU A 215 2.46 -2.74 -4.27
CA LEU A 215 2.62 -3.94 -5.10
C LEU A 215 3.91 -3.87 -5.92
N SER A 216 4.61 -5.00 -6.03
CA SER A 216 5.87 -5.12 -6.78
C SER A 216 5.77 -5.93 -8.07
N GLY A 217 4.67 -6.62 -8.30
CA GLY A 217 4.46 -7.55 -9.43
C GLY A 217 3.00 -7.76 -9.84
N ALA A 218 2.10 -6.85 -9.50
CA ALA A 218 0.76 -6.73 -10.08
C ALA A 218 0.74 -6.71 -11.62
N ASN A 219 -0.42 -7.07 -12.14
CA ASN A 219 -0.69 -7.05 -13.57
C ASN A 219 -0.91 -5.62 -14.09
N ALA A 220 -0.98 -5.48 -15.42
CA ALA A 220 -1.19 -4.22 -16.11
C ALA A 220 -0.17 -3.09 -15.80
N GLY A 221 0.96 -3.41 -15.15
CA GLY A 221 2.03 -2.44 -14.91
C GLY A 221 1.86 -1.57 -13.66
N HIS A 222 0.87 -1.85 -12.80
CA HIS A 222 0.65 -1.16 -11.52
C HIS A 222 1.64 -1.67 -10.44
N ASN A 223 2.95 -1.49 -10.69
CA ASN A 223 4.03 -2.04 -9.89
C ASN A 223 4.97 -0.94 -9.43
N PHE A 224 4.97 -0.63 -8.12
CA PHE A 224 5.66 0.52 -7.51
C PHE A 224 5.60 1.73 -8.44
N PHE A 225 4.38 2.07 -8.81
CA PHE A 225 4.02 3.26 -9.56
C PHE A 225 4.44 3.32 -11.02
N GLY A 226 4.60 2.16 -11.66
CA GLY A 226 4.57 2.05 -13.12
C GLY A 226 5.69 1.17 -13.66
N ASP A 227 5.30 0.15 -14.40
CA ASP A 227 6.20 -0.78 -15.07
C ASP A 227 5.81 -0.90 -16.54
N ARG A 228 6.80 -1.15 -17.42
CA ARG A 228 6.60 -1.37 -18.86
C ARG A 228 5.94 -0.19 -19.58
N GLY A 229 6.21 1.04 -19.15
CA GLY A 229 5.79 2.25 -19.86
C GLY A 229 4.36 2.71 -19.60
N ILE A 230 3.63 2.09 -18.68
CA ILE A 230 2.26 2.53 -18.35
C ILE A 230 2.24 4.00 -17.97
N GLN A 231 1.37 4.78 -18.64
CA GLN A 231 1.24 6.23 -18.44
C GLN A 231 2.60 6.98 -18.49
N GLY A 232 3.46 6.56 -19.43
CA GLY A 232 4.79 7.16 -19.62
C GLY A 232 5.80 6.83 -18.53
N GLN A 233 5.48 5.93 -17.59
CA GLN A 233 6.37 5.58 -16.48
C GLN A 233 7.38 4.50 -16.89
N LYS A 234 8.67 4.85 -16.84
CA LYS A 234 9.77 3.93 -17.15
C LYS A 234 10.01 2.97 -15.98
N SER A 235 10.20 1.68 -16.26
CA SER A 235 10.47 0.65 -15.24
C SER A 235 11.64 0.98 -14.31
N GLN A 236 12.67 1.65 -14.82
CA GLN A 236 13.84 2.06 -14.04
C GLN A 236 13.55 3.13 -12.97
N TRP A 237 12.39 3.81 -13.03
CA TRP A 237 12.00 4.82 -12.05
C TRP A 237 11.35 4.22 -10.80
N ARG A 238 10.93 2.96 -10.83
CA ARG A 238 10.17 2.30 -9.75
C ARG A 238 10.87 2.42 -8.40
N PHE A 239 12.14 2.02 -8.32
CA PHE A 239 12.88 2.07 -7.05
C PHE A 239 13.18 3.51 -6.61
N GLN A 240 13.35 4.43 -7.56
CA GLN A 240 13.56 5.85 -7.26
C GLN A 240 12.33 6.44 -6.54
N LYS A 241 11.12 6.08 -6.98
CA LYS A 241 9.87 6.51 -6.33
C LYS A 241 9.75 5.99 -4.90
N VAL A 242 9.97 4.69 -4.71
CA VAL A 242 9.89 4.06 -3.36
C VAL A 242 10.91 4.69 -2.41
N LYS A 243 12.15 4.87 -2.87
CA LYS A 243 13.20 5.54 -2.10
C LYS A 243 12.85 7.00 -1.82
N TRP A 244 12.27 7.71 -2.77
CA TRP A 244 11.83 9.08 -2.58
C TRP A 244 10.75 9.17 -1.49
N LEU A 245 9.74 8.28 -1.49
CA LEU A 245 8.72 8.24 -0.44
C LEU A 245 9.34 8.09 0.96
N ALA A 246 10.18 7.07 1.15
CA ALA A 246 10.84 6.81 2.43
C ALA A 246 11.71 7.99 2.89
N ASN A 247 12.45 8.61 1.97
CA ASN A 247 13.32 9.75 2.28
C ASN A 247 12.54 11.05 2.57
N ASN A 248 11.26 11.14 2.18
CA ASN A 248 10.46 12.35 2.29
C ASN A 248 9.37 12.26 3.37
N GLY A 249 9.45 11.30 4.29
CA GLY A 249 8.60 11.19 5.47
C GLY A 249 7.42 10.22 5.36
N PHE A 250 7.17 9.66 4.17
CA PHE A 250 6.11 8.69 3.96
C PHE A 250 6.52 7.29 4.43
N GLU A 251 5.54 6.50 4.85
CA GLU A 251 5.71 5.13 5.33
C GLU A 251 5.47 4.12 4.20
N LEU A 252 6.28 3.06 4.12
CA LEU A 252 6.13 1.96 3.17
C LEU A 252 5.52 0.74 3.85
N CYS A 253 4.55 0.14 3.19
CA CYS A 253 3.73 -0.97 3.66
C CYS A 253 3.71 -2.09 2.61
N ASP A 254 3.56 -3.33 3.07
CA ASP A 254 3.41 -4.49 2.18
C ASP A 254 1.98 -4.63 1.65
N HIS A 255 1.82 -4.99 0.38
CA HIS A 255 0.50 -5.30 -0.18
C HIS A 255 0.50 -6.61 -0.99
N THR A 256 1.42 -7.51 -0.66
CA THR A 256 1.75 -8.73 -1.42
C THR A 256 2.39 -8.46 -2.78
N LEU A 257 2.88 -9.50 -3.45
CA LEU A 257 3.59 -9.36 -4.72
C LEU A 257 2.66 -8.87 -5.84
N TRP A 258 1.54 -9.55 -6.09
CA TRP A 258 0.68 -9.25 -7.25
C TRP A 258 -0.80 -9.03 -6.90
N HIS A 259 -1.10 -8.77 -5.62
CA HIS A 259 -2.47 -8.61 -5.10
C HIS A 259 -3.25 -9.95 -5.06
N ALA A 260 -2.60 -10.97 -4.49
CA ALA A 260 -3.17 -12.32 -4.42
C ALA A 260 -4.34 -12.40 -3.43
N GLN A 261 -5.41 -13.11 -3.81
CA GLN A 261 -6.52 -13.44 -2.89
C GLN A 261 -6.07 -14.48 -1.86
N LEU A 262 -5.51 -14.03 -0.74
CA LEU A 262 -4.79 -14.88 0.21
C LEU A 262 -5.62 -16.05 0.77
N ASN A 263 -6.95 -15.90 0.86
CA ASN A 263 -7.86 -16.96 1.30
C ASN A 263 -7.95 -18.16 0.33
N LYS A 264 -7.52 -18.02 -0.92
CA LYS A 264 -7.57 -19.08 -1.94
C LYS A 264 -6.33 -19.96 -1.96
N TYR A 265 -5.25 -19.55 -1.29
CA TYR A 265 -3.95 -20.18 -1.45
C TYR A 265 -3.48 -20.92 -0.18
N PRO A 266 -2.58 -21.90 -0.31
CA PRO A 266 -1.95 -22.56 0.83
C PRO A 266 -0.92 -21.64 1.51
N ASP A 267 -0.61 -21.95 2.77
CA ASP A 267 0.30 -21.18 3.63
C ASP A 267 1.68 -20.89 3.01
N ALA A 268 2.26 -21.85 2.30
CA ALA A 268 3.55 -21.65 1.61
C ALA A 268 3.47 -20.58 0.52
N PHE A 269 2.36 -20.52 -0.21
CA PHE A 269 2.12 -19.51 -1.23
C PHE A 269 1.86 -18.14 -0.62
N VAL A 270 1.08 -18.07 0.46
CA VAL A 270 0.82 -16.82 1.19
C VAL A 270 2.15 -16.21 1.69
N GLN A 271 3.01 -17.02 2.32
CA GLN A 271 4.32 -16.57 2.77
C GLN A 271 5.21 -16.10 1.61
N GLU A 272 5.22 -16.81 0.49
CA GLU A 272 5.94 -16.38 -0.71
C GLU A 272 5.45 -15.01 -1.20
N GLN A 273 4.15 -14.81 -1.32
CA GLN A 273 3.55 -13.58 -1.83
C GLN A 273 3.97 -12.36 -1.01
N ILE A 274 3.91 -12.50 0.31
CA ILE A 274 4.23 -11.42 1.26
C ILE A 274 5.75 -11.20 1.30
N ALA A 275 6.53 -12.26 1.50
CA ALA A 275 7.98 -12.15 1.64
C ALA A 275 8.67 -11.62 0.37
N ARG A 276 8.18 -11.97 -0.83
CA ARG A 276 8.76 -11.46 -2.08
C ARG A 276 8.52 -9.98 -2.28
N ASN A 277 7.38 -9.45 -1.82
CA ASN A 277 7.12 -8.02 -1.89
C ASN A 277 7.94 -7.26 -0.84
N ALA A 278 8.05 -7.78 0.38
CA ALA A 278 8.96 -7.25 1.39
C ALA A 278 10.42 -7.20 0.88
N LEU A 279 10.89 -8.24 0.18
CA LEU A 279 12.20 -8.25 -0.46
C LEU A 279 12.33 -7.19 -1.56
N ALA A 280 11.27 -6.92 -2.31
CA ALA A 280 11.28 -5.88 -3.34
C ALA A 280 11.36 -4.47 -2.72
N ILE A 281 10.66 -4.23 -1.61
CA ILE A 281 10.78 -2.98 -0.82
C ILE A 281 12.21 -2.83 -0.29
N ASP A 282 12.77 -3.87 0.33
CA ASP A 282 14.16 -3.88 0.82
C ASP A 282 15.16 -3.63 -0.33
N SER A 283 14.90 -4.14 -1.53
CA SER A 283 15.76 -3.88 -2.69
C SER A 283 15.74 -2.42 -3.14
N ALA A 284 14.60 -1.72 -2.97
CA ALA A 284 14.49 -0.30 -3.29
C ALA A 284 15.05 0.60 -2.17
N VAL A 285 14.90 0.17 -0.92
CA VAL A 285 15.35 0.87 0.29
C VAL A 285 15.98 -0.14 1.26
N PRO A 286 17.29 -0.43 1.10
CA PRO A 286 17.96 -1.46 1.90
C PRO A 286 17.84 -1.20 3.40
N GLY A 287 17.40 -2.23 4.14
CA GLY A 287 17.21 -2.16 5.59
C GLY A 287 15.93 -1.46 6.03
N TYR A 288 15.02 -1.09 5.11
CA TYR A 288 13.74 -0.52 5.49
C TYR A 288 12.92 -1.50 6.33
N ARG A 289 12.50 -1.05 7.52
CA ARG A 289 11.68 -1.86 8.41
C ARG A 289 10.19 -1.61 8.14
N ILE A 290 9.57 -2.52 7.39
CA ILE A 290 8.12 -2.52 7.18
C ILE A 290 7.41 -2.79 8.52
N ARG A 291 6.36 -2.01 8.82
CA ARG A 291 5.56 -2.14 10.07
C ARG A 291 4.08 -2.38 9.84
N ALA A 292 3.67 -2.44 8.58
CA ALA A 292 2.28 -2.66 8.21
C ALA A 292 2.17 -3.46 6.91
N MET A 293 1.06 -4.18 6.79
CA MET A 293 0.56 -4.67 5.51
C MET A 293 -0.92 -4.28 5.31
N ALA A 294 -1.37 -4.19 4.07
CA ALA A 294 -2.80 -4.11 3.74
C ALA A 294 -3.28 -5.39 3.05
N LEU A 295 -4.40 -5.95 3.49
CA LEU A 295 -4.93 -7.22 2.95
C LEU A 295 -5.48 -6.97 1.53
N PRO A 296 -4.97 -7.67 0.49
CA PRO A 296 -5.60 -7.62 -0.82
C PRO A 296 -7.10 -7.96 -0.73
N GLN A 297 -7.95 -7.07 -1.23
CA GLN A 297 -9.41 -7.19 -1.18
C GLN A 297 -10.00 -7.34 0.24
N GLY A 298 -9.24 -7.04 1.30
CA GLY A 298 -9.63 -7.31 2.68
C GLY A 298 -9.71 -8.79 3.05
N LEU A 299 -9.17 -9.70 2.23
CA LEU A 299 -9.31 -11.14 2.41
C LEU A 299 -8.17 -11.70 3.26
N TRP A 300 -8.53 -12.22 4.43
CA TRP A 300 -7.59 -12.91 5.31
C TRP A 300 -7.12 -14.25 4.72
N PRO A 301 -5.82 -14.61 4.86
CA PRO A 301 -5.40 -15.98 4.62
C PRO A 301 -6.11 -16.95 5.57
N LYS A 302 -6.24 -18.22 5.17
CA LYS A 302 -6.81 -19.29 6.02
C LYS A 302 -6.09 -19.35 7.37
N ASN A 303 -4.76 -19.30 7.33
CA ASN A 303 -3.93 -19.08 8.51
C ASN A 303 -3.69 -17.57 8.70
N ARG A 304 -4.51 -16.93 9.53
CA ARG A 304 -4.48 -15.47 9.76
C ARG A 304 -3.13 -14.95 10.26
N ALA A 305 -2.37 -15.76 10.99
CA ALA A 305 -1.05 -15.38 11.51
C ALA A 305 -0.08 -14.98 10.39
N LEU A 306 -0.22 -15.59 9.21
CA LEU A 306 0.65 -15.31 8.06
C LEU A 306 0.50 -13.90 7.49
N ALA A 307 -0.59 -13.19 7.80
CA ALA A 307 -0.72 -11.79 7.44
C ALA A 307 0.22 -10.90 8.27
N SER A 308 0.67 -11.32 9.47
CA SER A 308 1.52 -10.49 10.32
C SER A 308 2.94 -11.01 10.47
N HIS A 309 3.17 -12.31 10.31
CA HIS A 309 4.50 -12.90 10.41
C HIS A 309 4.64 -14.20 9.62
N GLY A 310 5.84 -14.42 9.08
CA GLY A 310 6.15 -15.63 8.33
C GLY A 310 7.54 -15.57 7.73
N SER A 311 7.89 -16.61 6.98
CA SER A 311 9.16 -16.65 6.26
C SER A 311 9.04 -17.44 4.96
N TRP A 312 9.85 -17.07 3.99
CA TRP A 312 9.95 -17.77 2.72
C TRP A 312 11.41 -17.93 2.33
N THR A 313 11.81 -19.16 2.02
CA THR A 313 13.13 -19.46 1.45
C THR A 313 13.00 -19.51 -0.06
N ASN A 314 13.75 -18.65 -0.75
CA ASN A 314 13.81 -18.66 -2.20
C ASN A 314 14.45 -19.98 -2.67
N PRO A 315 13.71 -20.86 -3.38
CA PRO A 315 14.24 -22.17 -3.76
C PRO A 315 15.41 -22.10 -4.75
N LYS A 316 15.58 -20.95 -5.45
CA LYS A 316 16.68 -20.76 -6.41
C LYS A 316 17.97 -20.29 -5.76
N THR A 317 17.89 -19.56 -4.64
CA THR A 317 19.07 -18.92 -4.02
C THR A 317 19.35 -19.43 -2.61
N GLY A 318 18.42 -20.17 -2.00
CA GLY A 318 18.49 -20.57 -0.59
C GLY A 318 18.32 -19.41 0.40
N LYS A 319 18.13 -18.16 -0.07
CA LYS A 319 17.96 -17.00 0.81
C LYS A 319 16.58 -17.02 1.46
N THR A 320 16.55 -16.98 2.78
CA THR A 320 15.32 -16.80 3.56
C THR A 320 15.01 -15.31 3.75
N VAL A 321 13.76 -14.95 3.49
CA VAL A 321 13.19 -13.65 3.82
C VAL A 321 12.15 -13.87 4.91
N THR A 322 12.35 -13.23 6.05
CA THR A 322 11.42 -13.25 7.18
C THR A 322 10.72 -11.90 7.25
N TYR A 323 9.44 -11.92 7.57
CA TYR A 323 8.67 -10.72 7.80
C TYR A 323 7.91 -10.80 9.13
N SER A 324 7.79 -9.66 9.80
CA SER A 324 7.00 -9.52 11.00
C SER A 324 6.63 -8.05 11.20
N TRP A 325 5.34 -7.77 11.37
CA TRP A 325 4.84 -6.44 11.63
C TRP A 325 3.60 -6.46 12.54
N PRO A 326 3.39 -5.37 13.32
CA PRO A 326 2.25 -5.27 14.21
C PRO A 326 0.94 -4.91 13.50
N VAL A 327 0.98 -4.26 12.34
CA VAL A 327 -0.23 -3.73 11.68
C VAL A 327 -0.66 -4.59 10.50
N VAL A 328 -1.95 -4.93 10.50
CA VAL A 328 -2.65 -5.48 9.32
C VAL A 328 -3.87 -4.61 9.08
N PHE A 329 -3.89 -3.90 7.96
CA PHE A 329 -5.04 -3.09 7.56
C PHE A 329 -6.15 -3.97 6.96
N GLU A 330 -7.37 -3.77 7.44
CA GLU A 330 -8.60 -4.33 6.90
C GLU A 330 -9.23 -3.36 5.89
N VAL A 331 -10.10 -3.87 5.01
CA VAL A 331 -10.74 -3.08 3.94
C VAL A 331 -11.83 -2.12 4.44
N ALA A 332 -12.39 -2.38 5.61
CA ALA A 332 -13.49 -1.61 6.16
C ALA A 332 -13.58 -1.79 7.68
N GLY A 333 -14.44 -1.00 8.33
CA GLY A 333 -14.71 -1.10 9.77
C GLY A 333 -14.81 0.26 10.47
N GLY A 334 -14.49 1.35 9.76
CA GLY A 334 -14.62 2.71 10.27
C GLY A 334 -13.39 3.18 11.05
N PRO A 335 -13.53 4.24 11.86
CA PRO A 335 -12.43 4.79 12.66
C PRO A 335 -11.85 3.77 13.66
N MET A 336 -10.53 3.63 13.66
CA MET A 336 -9.81 2.74 14.58
C MET A 336 -9.82 3.28 16.02
N ARG A 337 -9.61 2.39 16.99
CA ARG A 337 -9.42 2.79 18.39
C ARG A 337 -8.12 3.57 18.58
N SER A 338 -8.09 4.47 19.56
CA SER A 338 -6.86 5.13 20.01
C SER A 338 -5.81 4.10 20.42
N PRO A 339 -4.49 4.36 20.22
CA PRO A 339 -3.43 3.51 20.75
C PRO A 339 -3.39 3.45 22.30
N TYR A 340 -4.16 4.30 22.99
CA TYR A 340 -4.31 4.31 24.45
C TYR A 340 -5.55 3.52 24.93
N ASP A 341 -6.44 3.11 24.03
CA ASP A 341 -7.58 2.24 24.34
C ASP A 341 -7.09 0.79 24.54
N PRO A 342 -7.44 0.11 25.65
CA PRO A 342 -7.09 -1.30 25.86
C PRO A 342 -7.57 -2.25 24.77
N GLY A 343 -8.62 -1.88 24.03
CA GLY A 343 -9.12 -2.63 22.88
C GLY A 343 -8.41 -2.33 21.56
N PHE A 344 -7.36 -1.50 21.55
CA PHE A 344 -6.56 -1.22 20.36
C PHE A 344 -5.92 -2.51 19.84
N ASN A 345 -6.24 -2.85 18.59
CA ASN A 345 -5.72 -4.04 17.92
C ASN A 345 -5.09 -3.64 16.58
N PRO A 346 -3.79 -3.34 16.54
CA PRO A 346 -3.12 -2.99 15.27
C PRO A 346 -3.14 -4.16 14.28
N GLY A 347 -3.19 -5.40 14.77
CA GLY A 347 -3.26 -6.61 13.95
C GLY A 347 -4.61 -6.83 13.25
N ALA A 348 -5.59 -5.94 13.43
CA ALA A 348 -6.83 -5.86 12.66
C ALA A 348 -7.28 -4.40 12.63
N THR A 349 -6.53 -3.55 11.93
CA THR A 349 -6.76 -2.12 11.87
C THR A 349 -7.86 -1.80 10.85
N PRO A 350 -9.05 -1.34 11.26
CA PRO A 350 -10.12 -1.01 10.33
C PRO A 350 -9.77 0.26 9.53
N ARG A 351 -10.34 0.36 8.33
CA ARG A 351 -10.21 1.52 7.46
C ARG A 351 -11.56 2.08 7.02
N ILE A 352 -11.50 3.25 6.41
CA ILE A 352 -12.59 3.95 5.73
C ILE A 352 -12.21 4.04 4.26
N GLN A 353 -12.89 3.29 3.40
CA GLN A 353 -12.77 3.47 1.95
C GLN A 353 -13.30 4.86 1.57
N VAL A 354 -12.47 5.63 0.87
CA VAL A 354 -12.81 7.01 0.48
C VAL A 354 -13.68 7.00 -0.78
N ILE A 355 -14.92 6.57 -0.60
CA ILE A 355 -15.96 6.51 -1.63
C ILE A 355 -17.05 7.51 -1.27
N GLY A 356 -17.54 8.27 -2.25
CA GLY A 356 -18.59 9.27 -2.04
C GLY A 356 -18.21 10.29 -0.95
N ASN A 357 -19.08 10.47 0.04
CA ASN A 357 -18.87 11.40 1.16
C ASN A 357 -18.34 10.72 2.45
N ALA A 358 -17.67 9.57 2.34
CA ALA A 358 -17.27 8.76 3.49
C ALA A 358 -16.44 9.53 4.54
N ILE A 359 -15.56 10.45 4.13
CA ILE A 359 -14.75 11.28 5.03
C ILE A 359 -15.67 12.17 5.89
N GLU A 360 -16.48 13.00 5.24
CA GLU A 360 -17.40 13.92 5.91
C GLU A 360 -18.40 13.18 6.81
N ALA A 361 -18.96 12.07 6.33
CA ALA A 361 -19.90 11.26 7.09
C ALA A 361 -19.28 10.69 8.39
N ASN A 362 -18.02 10.23 8.33
CA ASN A 362 -17.33 9.74 9.51
C ASN A 362 -16.95 10.87 10.47
N MET A 363 -16.49 12.02 9.97
CA MET A 363 -16.21 13.20 10.80
C MET A 363 -17.46 13.66 11.55
N ASN A 364 -18.59 13.80 10.83
CA ASN A 364 -19.87 14.20 11.43
C ASN A 364 -20.31 13.22 12.52
N ARG A 365 -20.16 11.90 12.30
CA ARG A 365 -20.48 10.88 13.30
C ARG A 365 -19.56 10.97 14.53
N LEU A 366 -18.26 11.17 14.34
CA LEU A 366 -17.30 11.28 15.42
C LEU A 366 -17.51 12.54 16.26
N GLU A 367 -17.85 13.66 15.62
CA GLU A 367 -18.19 14.90 16.31
C GLU A 367 -19.50 14.77 17.10
N GLN A 368 -20.56 14.24 16.47
CA GLN A 368 -21.85 14.03 17.14
C GLN A 368 -21.75 13.09 18.35
N SER A 369 -20.89 12.08 18.28
CA SER A 369 -20.67 11.13 19.38
C SER A 369 -19.66 11.59 20.42
N GLY A 370 -18.93 12.70 20.18
CA GLY A 370 -17.83 13.14 21.05
C GLY A 370 -16.65 12.15 21.12
N ASN A 371 -16.62 11.14 20.24
CA ASN A 371 -15.67 10.02 20.31
C ASN A 371 -14.48 10.18 19.34
N MET A 372 -14.20 11.39 18.88
CA MET A 372 -13.04 11.71 18.05
C MET A 372 -11.77 11.75 18.89
N TYR A 373 -10.65 11.25 18.37
CA TYR A 373 -9.35 11.53 18.98
C TYR A 373 -9.05 13.02 18.83
N ILE A 374 -8.84 13.73 19.92
CA ILE A 374 -8.46 15.16 19.93
C ILE A 374 -7.27 15.31 20.87
N SER A 375 -6.12 15.75 20.35
CA SER A 375 -4.91 15.91 21.17
C SER A 375 -5.08 17.02 22.20
N ASP A 376 -4.45 16.85 23.37
CA ASP A 376 -4.39 17.89 24.38
C ASP A 376 -3.16 18.81 24.25
N GLY A 377 -2.24 18.49 23.34
CA GLY A 377 -1.00 19.22 23.11
C GLY A 377 0.15 18.87 24.06
N ASN A 378 0.00 17.85 24.90
CA ASN A 378 1.02 17.44 25.86
C ASN A 378 1.32 15.93 25.76
N PRO A 379 2.45 15.52 25.12
CA PRO A 379 2.78 14.11 24.92
C PRO A 379 3.09 13.33 26.21
N SER A 380 3.17 14.00 27.36
CA SER A 380 3.45 13.35 28.66
C SER A 380 2.22 12.83 29.40
N VAL A 381 1.01 13.17 28.92
CA VAL A 381 -0.26 12.76 29.53
C VAL A 381 -1.17 12.16 28.46
N VAL A 382 -2.28 11.56 28.90
CA VAL A 382 -3.33 11.07 27.99
C VAL A 382 -4.65 11.67 28.42
N ALA A 383 -5.16 12.61 27.62
CA ALA A 383 -6.40 13.29 27.96
C ALA A 383 -7.64 12.42 27.76
N ARG A 384 -8.60 12.56 28.68
CA ARG A 384 -9.92 11.93 28.61
C ARG A 384 -10.99 13.00 28.80
N PRO A 385 -12.13 12.92 28.07
CA PRO A 385 -13.23 13.82 28.30
C PRO A 385 -13.78 13.61 29.73
N PRO A 386 -14.32 14.66 30.37
CA PRO A 386 -14.96 14.52 31.69
C PRO A 386 -16.09 13.49 31.64
N ALA A 387 -16.27 12.72 32.72
CA ALA A 387 -17.23 11.61 32.80
C ALA A 387 -18.68 11.98 32.46
N HIS A 388 -19.05 13.26 32.53
CA HIS A 388 -20.40 13.76 32.22
C HIS A 388 -20.67 14.00 30.72
N ALA A 389 -19.66 13.92 29.85
CA ALA A 389 -19.85 14.09 28.40
C ALA A 389 -20.39 12.84 27.69
N VAL A 390 -20.42 11.68 28.36
CA VAL A 390 -20.79 10.37 27.77
C VAL A 390 -22.27 10.01 27.98
N ALA A 391 -23.00 10.77 28.80
CA ALA A 391 -24.36 10.44 29.23
C ALA A 391 -25.49 10.98 28.34
N ALA A 392 -25.21 11.39 27.10
CA ALA A 392 -26.25 11.78 26.15
C ALA A 392 -26.35 10.79 24.99
N LYS A 393 -27.43 9.99 25.03
CA LYS A 393 -27.98 9.12 23.96
C LYS A 393 -27.45 7.69 23.92
N HIS A 394 -28.05 6.85 24.76
CA HIS A 394 -28.38 5.47 24.37
C HIS A 394 -29.65 5.49 23.50
#